data_AF-A0A2I0NU57-F1
#
_entry.id   AF-A0A2I0NU57-F1
#
_cell.length_a   1.000
_cell.length_b   1.000
_cell.length_c   1.000
_cell.angle_alpha   90.00
_cell.angle_beta   90.00
_cell.angle_gamma   90.00
#
_symmetry.space_group_name_H-M   'P 1'
#
loop_
_entity.id
_entity.type
_entity.pdbx_description
1 polymer ?
#
loop_
_entity_poly.entity_id
_entity_poly.type
_entity_poly.pdbx_seq_one_letter_code
_entity_poly.pdbx_strand_id
1 'polypeptide(L)'
;MVRKPAKMYRNISKKAYTRRKYMGGVPGSKIVQFEMGNLSQEFPTEVDLIVEESCQIRHSALEAARITTNRRLMKEVGRSNFHFKVRVFPHHVLRENKQATGAGADRVSEGMRLAFGKAVGTAARVSAGQKILTVYSTPNYLEKIKDALHHAGYKLPTPIHLKVSELKVSGKIIAAPKLVGEIVVAAPVVDEAAAAEPVKEAIKGSGAIHAKGGKDAKAAEPAKGAAPAKGGKDAKAAPAKGGKK
;
A
#
# COMPACT_ATOMS: atom_id res chain seq x y z
N MET A 1 -20.08 -3.35 -21.20
CA MET A 1 -19.09 -2.78 -20.25
C MET A 1 -19.69 -1.54 -19.60
N VAL A 2 -19.98 -1.56 -18.30
CA VAL A 2 -20.72 -0.44 -17.64
C VAL A 2 -19.86 0.84 -17.52
N ARG A 3 -18.53 0.74 -17.53
CA ARG A 3 -17.61 1.89 -17.46
C ARG A 3 -16.65 1.89 -18.65
N LYS A 4 -16.39 3.07 -19.22
CA LYS A 4 -15.46 3.20 -20.34
C LYS A 4 -14.02 2.82 -19.91
N PRO A 5 -13.21 2.24 -20.81
CA PRO A 5 -11.82 1.89 -20.53
C PRO A 5 -10.94 3.08 -20.13
N ALA A 6 -9.89 2.83 -19.34
CA ALA A 6 -8.97 3.87 -18.85
C ALA A 6 -8.23 4.61 -19.98
N LYS A 7 -7.97 3.94 -21.12
CA LYS A 7 -7.27 4.51 -22.28
C LYS A 7 -7.88 5.84 -22.77
N MET A 8 -9.19 6.02 -22.64
CA MET A 8 -9.89 7.22 -23.09
C MET A 8 -9.57 8.48 -22.28
N TYR A 9 -9.00 8.30 -21.08
CA TYR A 9 -8.72 9.39 -20.14
C TYR A 9 -7.25 9.56 -19.84
N ARG A 10 -6.40 8.64 -20.32
CA ARG A 10 -4.95 8.63 -20.03
C ARG A 10 -4.30 9.96 -20.38
N ASN A 11 -4.64 10.54 -21.52
CA ASN A 11 -4.00 11.75 -22.02
C ASN A 11 -4.58 13.01 -21.35
N ILE A 12 -3.69 13.91 -20.93
CA ILE A 12 -4.06 15.20 -20.34
C ILE A 12 -4.36 16.18 -21.48
N SER A 13 -5.59 16.15 -22.02
CA SER A 13 -5.99 17.04 -23.12
C SER A 13 -6.82 18.26 -22.70
N LYS A 14 -7.59 18.13 -21.60
CA LYS A 14 -8.55 19.17 -21.17
C LYS A 14 -8.03 19.95 -19.96
N LYS A 15 -8.60 21.13 -19.72
CA LYS A 15 -8.40 21.90 -18.48
C LYS A 15 -8.81 21.09 -17.24
N ALA A 16 -8.21 21.40 -16.10
CA ALA A 16 -8.44 20.65 -14.86
C ALA A 16 -9.76 21.05 -14.20
N TYR A 17 -10.69 20.10 -14.08
CA TYR A 17 -11.89 20.22 -13.25
C TYR A 17 -11.57 19.74 -11.83
N THR A 18 -11.39 20.66 -10.88
CA THR A 18 -11.04 20.34 -9.48
C THR A 18 -11.97 20.98 -8.45
N ARG A 19 -12.55 22.15 -8.77
CA ARG A 19 -13.39 22.93 -7.85
C ARG A 19 -14.78 22.29 -7.67
N ARG A 20 -14.96 21.49 -6.62
CA ARG A 20 -16.22 20.77 -6.33
C ARG A 20 -17.41 21.68 -6.05
N LYS A 21 -17.20 22.90 -5.54
CA LYS A 21 -18.28 23.87 -5.28
C LYS A 21 -19.11 24.25 -6.52
N TYR A 22 -18.52 24.15 -7.72
CA TYR A 22 -19.21 24.42 -8.99
C TYR A 22 -19.72 23.14 -9.67
N MET A 23 -19.61 21.97 -9.00
CA MET A 23 -19.91 20.66 -9.59
C MET A 23 -20.81 19.84 -8.66
N GLY A 24 -22.08 19.68 -9.03
CA GLY A 24 -22.99 18.74 -8.37
C GLY A 24 -22.72 17.28 -8.76
N GLY A 25 -22.96 16.35 -7.83
CA GLY A 25 -22.99 14.92 -8.11
C GLY A 25 -21.63 14.29 -8.43
N VAL A 26 -20.53 14.82 -7.90
CA VAL A 26 -19.19 14.20 -8.05
C VAL A 26 -19.13 12.89 -7.26
N PRO A 27 -18.86 11.74 -7.90
CA PRO A 27 -18.75 10.47 -7.18
C PRO A 27 -17.57 10.46 -6.20
N GLY A 28 -17.72 9.74 -5.09
CA GLY A 28 -16.65 9.51 -4.13
C GLY A 28 -15.43 8.82 -4.75
N SER A 29 -14.25 9.11 -4.19
CA SER A 29 -13.02 8.40 -4.53
C SER A 29 -13.02 7.01 -3.88
N LYS A 30 -12.52 5.99 -4.59
CA LYS A 30 -12.34 4.65 -4.01
C LYS A 30 -11.14 4.56 -3.08
N ILE A 31 -10.10 5.37 -3.33
CA ILE A 31 -8.97 5.45 -2.42
C ILE A 31 -9.36 6.33 -1.22
N VAL A 32 -9.29 5.71 -0.04
CA VAL A 32 -9.66 6.34 1.25
C VAL A 32 -8.43 6.45 2.15
N GLN A 33 -7.60 5.41 2.21
CA GLN A 33 -6.39 5.35 3.03
C GLN A 33 -5.15 5.62 2.19
N PHE A 34 -4.35 6.61 2.60
CA PHE A 34 -3.11 6.99 1.91
C PHE A 34 -1.86 6.52 2.63
N GLU A 35 -1.96 6.20 3.92
CA GLU A 35 -0.84 5.73 4.73
C GLU A 35 -1.20 4.40 5.40
N MET A 36 -0.26 3.46 5.41
CA MET A 36 -0.42 2.12 5.96
C MET A 36 0.89 1.62 6.58
N GLY A 37 0.80 0.55 7.37
CA GLY A 37 1.93 -0.04 8.06
C GLY A 37 2.16 0.61 9.42
N ASN A 38 3.42 0.79 9.79
CA ASN A 38 3.85 1.47 11.00
C ASN A 38 4.12 2.94 10.69
N LEU A 39 3.29 3.84 11.20
CA LEU A 39 3.43 5.30 10.99
C LEU A 39 4.33 5.95 12.04
N SER A 40 4.64 5.23 13.13
CA SER A 40 5.37 5.79 14.27
C SER A 40 6.89 5.65 14.12
N GLN A 41 7.34 4.65 13.37
CA GLN A 41 8.76 4.34 13.23
C GLN A 41 9.37 5.02 12.01
N GLU A 42 10.55 5.60 12.20
CA GLU A 42 11.39 6.08 11.11
C GLU A 42 12.18 4.92 10.50
N PHE A 43 12.26 4.89 9.16
CA PHE A 43 12.93 3.84 8.40
C PHE A 43 14.05 4.43 7.53
N PRO A 44 15.23 3.80 7.45
CA PRO A 44 16.39 4.35 6.77
C PRO A 44 16.39 4.20 5.25
N THR A 45 15.52 3.37 4.68
CA THR A 45 15.45 3.16 3.23
C THR A 45 14.11 3.65 2.68
N GLU A 46 14.14 4.52 1.67
CA GLU A 46 12.99 4.97 0.89
C GLU A 46 13.04 4.32 -0.50
N VAL A 47 11.96 3.64 -0.89
CA VAL A 47 11.78 3.14 -2.27
C VAL A 47 10.57 3.82 -2.88
N ASP A 48 10.82 4.59 -3.93
CA ASP A 48 9.82 5.34 -4.66
C ASP A 48 9.46 4.67 -5.98
N LEU A 49 8.17 4.64 -6.29
CA LEU A 49 7.65 4.39 -7.61
C LEU A 49 7.36 5.73 -8.30
N ILE A 50 8.08 5.97 -9.38
CA ILE A 50 8.09 7.19 -10.17
C ILE A 50 7.44 6.91 -11.52
N VAL A 51 6.70 7.89 -12.03
CA VAL A 51 6.10 7.85 -13.37
C VAL A 51 7.08 8.36 -14.41
N GLU A 52 7.22 7.68 -15.54
CA GLU A 52 8.05 8.17 -16.63
C GLU A 52 7.28 9.13 -17.57
N GLU A 53 5.97 8.91 -17.74
CA GLU A 53 5.14 9.69 -18.66
C GLU A 53 4.06 10.51 -17.95
N SER A 54 3.76 11.70 -18.45
CA SER A 54 2.60 12.47 -17.95
C SER A 54 1.28 11.78 -18.33
N CYS A 55 0.43 11.50 -17.35
CA CYS A 55 -0.85 10.84 -17.60
C CYS A 55 -1.92 11.19 -16.57
N GLN A 56 -3.14 10.71 -16.81
CA GLN A 56 -4.19 10.66 -15.80
C GLN A 56 -4.39 9.24 -15.27
N ILE A 57 -4.27 9.08 -13.96
CA ILE A 57 -4.46 7.81 -13.26
C ILE A 57 -5.80 7.85 -12.54
N ARG A 58 -6.71 6.93 -12.88
CA ARG A 58 -8.00 6.87 -12.21
C ARG A 58 -7.86 6.46 -10.75
N HIS A 59 -8.76 6.95 -9.91
CA HIS A 59 -8.87 6.53 -8.50
C HIS A 59 -8.94 5.00 -8.32
N SER A 60 -9.57 4.27 -9.26
CA SER A 60 -9.63 2.81 -9.22
C SER A 60 -8.28 2.13 -9.48
N ALA A 61 -7.43 2.73 -10.32
CA ALA A 61 -6.09 2.21 -10.61
C ALA A 61 -5.15 2.49 -9.43
N LEU A 62 -5.23 3.68 -8.84
CA LEU A 62 -4.51 4.01 -7.59
C LEU A 62 -4.89 3.05 -6.45
N GLU A 63 -6.17 2.78 -6.29
CA GLU A 63 -6.65 1.84 -5.27
C GLU A 63 -6.19 0.39 -5.53
N ALA A 64 -6.19 -0.04 -6.79
CA ALA A 64 -5.68 -1.36 -7.16
C ALA A 64 -4.17 -1.49 -6.92
N ALA A 65 -3.40 -0.45 -7.25
CA ALA A 65 -1.96 -0.38 -6.97
C ALA A 65 -1.72 -0.45 -5.45
N ARG A 66 -2.43 0.38 -4.68
CA ARG A 66 -2.38 0.39 -3.20
C ARG A 66 -2.63 -0.99 -2.59
N ILE A 67 -3.74 -1.64 -2.95
CA ILE A 67 -4.10 -2.96 -2.41
C ILE A 67 -3.04 -4.00 -2.78
N THR A 68 -2.54 -3.98 -4.02
CA THR A 68 -1.54 -4.94 -4.50
C THR A 68 -0.23 -4.79 -3.73
N THR A 69 0.26 -3.57 -3.56
CA THR A 69 1.47 -3.27 -2.77
C THR A 69 1.28 -3.68 -1.32
N ASN A 70 0.21 -3.20 -0.66
CA ASN A 70 -0.02 -3.48 0.75
C ASN A 70 -0.15 -4.98 1.04
N ARG A 71 -0.86 -5.73 0.20
CA ARG A 71 -1.01 -7.19 0.37
C ARG A 71 0.34 -7.91 0.35
N ARG A 72 1.25 -7.53 -0.55
CA ARG A 72 2.58 -8.14 -0.63
C ARG A 72 3.47 -7.73 0.53
N LEU A 73 3.50 -6.44 0.87
CA LEU A 73 4.27 -5.94 2.01
C LEU A 73 3.82 -6.60 3.33
N MET A 74 2.51 -6.75 3.54
CA MET A 74 1.98 -7.44 4.72
C MET A 74 2.40 -8.92 4.78
N LYS A 75 2.51 -9.60 3.63
CA LYS A 75 2.89 -11.01 3.57
C LYS A 75 4.40 -11.24 3.75
N GLU A 76 5.24 -10.40 3.15
CA GLU A 76 6.67 -10.67 3.00
C GLU A 76 7.57 -9.89 3.95
N VAL A 77 7.12 -8.70 4.39
CA VAL A 77 7.88 -7.77 5.25
C VAL A 77 7.27 -7.73 6.65
N GLY A 78 5.94 -7.76 6.74
CA GLY A 78 5.20 -7.70 8.00
C GLY A 78 4.82 -6.26 8.38
N ARG A 79 3.65 -6.10 9.03
CA ARG A 79 3.01 -4.79 9.26
C ARG A 79 3.88 -3.76 10.01
N SER A 80 4.72 -4.22 10.93
CA SER A 80 5.54 -3.37 11.80
C SER A 80 6.77 -2.78 11.10
N ASN A 81 7.18 -3.39 9.98
CA ASN A 81 8.50 -3.19 9.37
C ASN A 81 8.48 -2.28 8.14
N PHE A 82 7.34 -1.67 7.81
CA PHE A 82 7.25 -0.71 6.72
C PHE A 82 6.30 0.43 7.01
N HIS A 83 6.56 1.58 6.40
CA HIS A 83 5.62 2.68 6.23
C HIS A 83 5.31 2.82 4.74
N PHE A 84 4.05 2.62 4.34
CA PHE A 84 3.64 2.73 2.93
C PHE A 84 2.75 3.95 2.74
N LYS A 85 3.16 4.84 1.82
CA LYS A 85 2.47 6.09 1.52
C LYS A 85 2.10 6.18 0.03
N VAL A 86 0.84 6.47 -0.23
CA VAL A 86 0.35 6.93 -1.53
C VAL A 86 0.46 8.46 -1.55
N ARG A 87 1.35 9.00 -2.39
CA ARG A 87 1.64 10.44 -2.43
C ARG A 87 0.65 11.26 -3.25
N VAL A 88 -0.15 10.61 -4.09
CA VAL A 88 -0.99 11.28 -5.09
C VAL A 88 -2.48 11.13 -4.78
N PHE A 89 -3.22 12.25 -4.80
CA PHE A 89 -4.67 12.29 -4.60
C PHE A 89 -5.43 12.58 -5.92
N PRO A 90 -6.57 11.89 -6.18
CA PRO A 90 -7.35 12.09 -7.39
C PRO A 90 -8.25 13.34 -7.32
N HIS A 91 -7.66 14.51 -7.59
CA HIS A 91 -8.38 15.80 -7.59
C HIS A 91 -9.23 16.04 -8.83
N HIS A 92 -8.85 15.48 -9.98
CA HIS A 92 -9.48 15.80 -11.25
C HIS A 92 -10.79 15.02 -11.44
N VAL A 93 -11.89 15.73 -11.71
CA VAL A 93 -13.19 15.11 -12.00
C VAL A 93 -13.27 14.79 -13.50
N LEU A 94 -13.52 13.50 -13.79
CA LEU A 94 -13.78 12.98 -15.10
C LEU A 94 -15.26 13.15 -15.45
N ARG A 95 -15.52 13.72 -16.63
CA ARG A 95 -16.87 13.90 -17.18
C ARG A 95 -17.03 13.09 -18.45
N GLU A 96 -18.22 12.51 -18.61
CA GLU A 96 -18.62 11.83 -19.84
C GLU A 96 -19.99 12.29 -20.28
N ASN A 97 -20.15 12.48 -21.58
CA ASN A 97 -21.47 12.41 -22.19
C ASN A 97 -21.89 10.92 -22.22
N LYS A 98 -22.86 10.56 -21.38
CA LYS A 98 -23.41 9.20 -21.31
C LYS A 98 -24.52 9.09 -22.34
N GLN A 99 -24.22 8.38 -23.43
CA GLN A 99 -25.21 8.04 -24.43
C GLN A 99 -26.04 6.86 -23.95
N ALA A 100 -27.37 6.92 -24.13
CA ALA A 100 -28.22 5.75 -23.94
C ALA A 100 -27.83 4.71 -25.01
N THR A 101 -27.71 3.46 -24.61
CA THR A 101 -27.37 2.35 -25.52
C THR A 101 -28.50 1.33 -25.49
N GLY A 102 -28.92 0.83 -26.67
CA GLY A 102 -29.99 -0.17 -26.80
C GLY A 102 -31.02 0.22 -27.86
N ALA A 103 -31.99 -0.65 -28.12
CA ALA A 103 -33.10 -0.36 -29.01
C ALA A 103 -33.95 0.81 -28.45
N GLY A 104 -34.26 1.80 -29.28
CA GLY A 104 -35.03 2.98 -28.87
C GLY A 104 -34.24 4.03 -28.07
N ALA A 105 -32.94 3.85 -27.85
CA ALA A 105 -32.10 4.82 -27.16
C ALA A 105 -32.03 6.19 -27.84
N ASP A 106 -32.18 6.21 -29.17
CA ASP A 106 -32.24 7.42 -30.00
C ASP A 106 -33.38 8.37 -29.56
N ARG A 107 -34.49 7.82 -29.06
CA ARG A 107 -35.64 8.61 -28.58
C ARG A 107 -35.37 9.35 -27.27
N VAL A 108 -34.35 8.94 -26.53
CA VAL A 108 -34.00 9.48 -25.20
C VAL A 108 -32.67 10.25 -25.26
N SER A 109 -31.89 10.06 -26.33
CA SER A 109 -30.63 10.76 -26.52
C SER A 109 -30.84 12.05 -27.30
N GLU A 110 -30.35 13.17 -26.76
CA GLU A 110 -30.30 14.46 -27.46
C GLU A 110 -29.13 14.55 -28.47
N GLY A 111 -28.51 13.40 -28.79
CA GLY A 111 -27.32 13.32 -29.63
C GLY A 111 -26.14 14.09 -29.02
N MET A 112 -25.70 15.14 -29.73
CA MET A 112 -24.57 15.99 -29.34
C MET A 112 -24.99 17.35 -28.74
N ARG A 113 -26.30 17.63 -28.67
CA ARG A 113 -26.79 18.78 -27.92
C ARG A 113 -26.46 18.58 -26.44
N LEU A 114 -26.01 19.65 -25.75
CA LEU A 114 -25.61 19.61 -24.33
C LEU A 114 -24.55 18.54 -23.95
N ALA A 115 -23.58 18.29 -24.85
CA ALA A 115 -22.56 17.24 -24.69
C ALA A 115 -21.50 17.46 -23.58
N PHE A 116 -21.66 18.42 -22.67
CA PHE A 116 -20.72 18.67 -21.56
C PHE A 116 -20.56 17.46 -20.63
N GLY A 117 -21.64 16.71 -20.44
CA GLY A 117 -21.62 15.44 -19.74
C GLY A 117 -21.65 15.52 -18.21
N LYS A 118 -21.89 14.37 -17.60
CA LYS A 118 -22.05 14.18 -16.15
C LYS A 118 -20.73 13.73 -15.53
N ALA A 119 -20.53 14.00 -14.24
CA ALA A 119 -19.37 13.50 -13.50
C ALA A 119 -19.46 11.98 -13.33
N VAL A 120 -18.38 11.26 -13.68
CA VAL A 120 -18.36 9.78 -13.67
C VAL A 120 -17.35 9.23 -12.66
N GLY A 121 -16.29 9.99 -12.37
CA GLY A 121 -15.33 9.60 -11.34
C GLY A 121 -14.19 10.60 -11.24
N THR A 122 -13.17 10.24 -10.48
CA THR A 122 -11.99 11.08 -10.28
C THR A 122 -10.71 10.43 -10.81
N ALA A 123 -9.73 11.25 -11.13
CA ALA A 123 -8.40 10.86 -11.53
C ALA A 123 -7.36 11.80 -10.92
N ALA A 124 -6.15 11.30 -10.74
CA ALA A 124 -4.98 12.09 -10.49
C ALA A 124 -4.32 12.45 -11.81
N ARG A 125 -3.94 13.72 -11.98
CA ARG A 125 -3.05 14.14 -13.07
C ARG A 125 -1.64 14.07 -12.52
N VAL A 126 -0.78 13.32 -13.19
CA VAL A 126 0.62 13.16 -12.80
C VAL A 126 1.53 13.65 -13.91
N SER A 127 2.62 14.29 -13.51
CA SER A 127 3.70 14.71 -14.40
C SER A 127 4.77 13.62 -14.51
N ALA A 128 5.56 13.64 -15.58
CA ALA A 128 6.76 12.82 -15.68
C ALA A 128 7.72 13.12 -14.51
N GLY A 129 8.36 12.08 -13.97
CA GLY A 129 9.25 12.18 -12.82
C GLY A 129 8.54 12.30 -11.46
N GLN A 130 7.21 12.32 -11.42
CA GLN A 130 6.47 12.45 -10.16
C GLN A 130 6.43 11.12 -9.40
N LYS A 131 6.64 11.18 -8.08
CA LYS A 131 6.52 10.03 -7.17
C LYS A 131 5.05 9.73 -6.87
N ILE A 132 4.58 8.49 -7.09
CA ILE A 132 3.19 8.07 -6.79
C ILE A 132 3.12 7.31 -5.47
N LEU A 133 3.96 6.29 -5.33
CA LEU A 133 3.97 5.38 -4.20
C LEU A 133 5.35 5.42 -3.57
N THR A 134 5.39 5.42 -2.25
CA THR A 134 6.63 5.42 -1.49
C THR A 134 6.52 4.41 -0.37
N VAL A 135 7.51 3.54 -0.27
CA VAL A 135 7.63 2.56 0.82
C VAL A 135 8.91 2.87 1.56
N TYR A 136 8.80 3.06 2.87
CA TYR A 136 9.95 3.17 3.75
C TYR A 136 10.09 1.88 4.55
N SER A 137 11.30 1.36 4.66
CA SER A 137 11.62 0.14 5.40
C SER A 137 13.11 0.06 5.73
N THR A 138 13.53 -1.07 6.28
CA THR A 138 14.95 -1.39 6.49
C THR A 138 15.58 -1.99 5.23
N PRO A 139 16.91 -1.91 5.07
CA PRO A 139 17.61 -2.41 3.87
C PRO A 139 17.40 -3.91 3.62
N ASN A 140 17.16 -4.68 4.69
CA ASN A 140 16.96 -6.13 4.62
C ASN A 140 15.76 -6.55 3.76
N TYR A 141 14.76 -5.67 3.58
CA TYR A 141 13.54 -5.96 2.83
C TYR A 141 13.51 -5.33 1.43
N LEU A 142 14.62 -4.75 0.98
CA LEU A 142 14.69 -3.96 -0.24
C LEU A 142 14.24 -4.74 -1.49
N GLU A 143 14.67 -6.00 -1.64
CA GLU A 143 14.28 -6.83 -2.80
C GLU A 143 12.78 -7.12 -2.83
N LYS A 144 12.21 -7.47 -1.67
CA LYS A 144 10.77 -7.72 -1.51
C LYS A 144 9.94 -6.47 -1.82
N ILE A 145 10.43 -5.30 -1.40
CA ILE A 145 9.77 -4.02 -1.66
C ILE A 145 9.82 -3.68 -3.16
N LYS A 146 10.96 -3.91 -3.81
CA LYS A 146 11.08 -3.73 -5.27
C LYS A 146 10.07 -4.60 -6.01
N ASP A 147 9.97 -5.89 -5.67
CA ASP A 147 8.98 -6.78 -6.27
C ASP A 147 7.54 -6.29 -6.03
N ALA A 148 7.21 -5.89 -4.79
CA ALA A 148 5.88 -5.37 -4.46
C ALA A 148 5.52 -4.11 -5.27
N LEU A 149 6.48 -3.21 -5.50
CA LEU A 149 6.28 -2.00 -6.31
C LEU A 149 6.24 -2.28 -7.81
N HIS A 150 7.02 -3.22 -8.33
CA HIS A 150 6.90 -3.69 -9.72
C HIS A 150 5.49 -4.21 -10.00
N HIS A 151 4.93 -4.99 -9.09
CA HIS A 151 3.56 -5.49 -9.22
C HIS A 151 2.49 -4.41 -9.12
N ALA A 152 2.75 -3.33 -8.37
CA ALA A 152 1.92 -2.14 -8.37
C ALA A 152 1.96 -1.41 -9.71
N GLY A 153 3.14 -1.37 -10.35
CA GLY A 153 3.36 -0.81 -11.68
C GLY A 153 2.41 -1.38 -12.74
N TYR A 154 2.15 -2.69 -12.73
CA TYR A 154 1.20 -3.32 -13.67
C TYR A 154 -0.25 -2.84 -13.52
N LYS A 155 -0.60 -2.15 -12.43
CA LYS A 155 -1.94 -1.57 -12.22
C LYS A 155 -2.04 -0.15 -12.76
N LEU A 156 -0.91 0.48 -13.07
CA LEU A 156 -0.84 1.87 -13.53
C LEU A 156 -0.84 1.93 -15.06
N PRO A 157 -1.34 3.03 -15.64
CA PRO A 157 -1.44 3.19 -17.09
C PRO A 157 -0.12 3.64 -17.76
N THR A 158 0.99 3.74 -17.03
CA THR A 158 2.26 4.31 -17.48
C THR A 158 3.44 3.41 -17.15
N PRO A 159 4.53 3.49 -17.92
CA PRO A 159 5.82 2.97 -17.50
C PRO A 159 6.24 3.57 -16.15
N ILE A 160 6.95 2.75 -15.37
CA ILE A 160 7.35 3.09 -14.01
C ILE A 160 8.84 2.92 -13.83
N HIS A 161 9.42 3.79 -13.02
CA HIS A 161 10.81 3.73 -12.58
C HIS A 161 10.85 3.60 -11.06
N LEU A 162 11.74 2.74 -10.54
CA LEU A 162 11.95 2.61 -9.11
C LEU A 162 13.22 3.36 -8.70
N LYS A 163 13.10 4.27 -7.74
CA LYS A 163 14.24 4.99 -7.15
C LYS A 163 14.41 4.56 -5.70
N VAL A 164 15.58 4.06 -5.37
CA VAL A 164 15.98 3.78 -3.98
C VAL A 164 16.77 4.98 -3.46
N SER A 165 16.41 5.46 -2.28
CA SER A 165 17.12 6.54 -1.58
C SER A 165 17.38 6.11 -0.15
N GLU A 166 18.56 6.43 0.37
CA GLU A 166 18.90 6.23 1.78
C GLU A 166 18.62 7.52 2.55
N LEU A 167 17.97 7.38 3.70
CA LEU A 167 17.62 8.47 4.60
C LEU A 167 18.40 8.33 5.90
N LYS A 168 18.95 9.45 6.38
CA LYS A 168 19.54 9.51 7.72
C LYS A 168 18.41 9.57 8.74
N VAL A 169 18.25 8.50 9.50
CA VAL A 169 17.21 8.36 10.52
C VAL A 169 17.68 9.01 11.82
N SER A 170 16.81 9.79 12.45
CA SER A 170 17.13 10.50 13.70
C SER A 170 17.04 9.61 14.94
N GLY A 171 16.58 8.37 14.77
CA GLY A 171 16.35 7.40 15.84
C GLY A 171 15.14 7.74 16.73
N LYS A 172 14.43 8.83 16.45
CA LYS A 172 13.23 9.23 17.19
C LYS A 172 12.05 8.37 16.74
N ILE A 173 11.40 7.70 17.70
CA ILE A 173 10.08 7.10 17.49
C ILE A 173 9.09 8.27 17.50
N ILE A 174 8.53 8.60 16.33
CA ILE A 174 7.46 9.58 16.23
C ILE A 174 6.24 8.94 16.89
N ALA A 175 5.87 9.38 18.10
CA ALA A 175 4.60 8.96 18.67
C ALA A 175 3.49 9.38 17.70
N ALA A 176 2.71 8.40 17.21
CA ALA A 176 1.62 8.63 16.28
C ALA A 176 0.81 9.87 16.69
N PRO A 177 0.52 10.83 15.78
CA PRO A 177 -0.29 11.97 16.14
C PRO A 177 -1.67 11.46 16.56
N LYS A 178 -1.97 11.58 17.86
CA LYS A 178 -3.33 11.40 18.37
C LYS A 178 -4.17 12.47 17.69
N LEU A 179 -5.14 12.06 16.88
CA LEU A 179 -6.19 12.93 16.38
C LEU A 179 -7.05 13.38 17.57
N VAL A 180 -6.61 14.44 18.24
CA VAL A 180 -7.46 15.28 19.08
C VAL A 180 -7.93 16.42 18.17
N GLY A 181 -9.23 16.72 18.27
CA GLY A 181 -10.00 17.51 17.32
C GLY A 181 -9.37 18.83 16.86
N GLU A 182 -9.81 19.22 15.66
CA GLU A 182 -9.68 20.53 15.01
C GLU A 182 -9.03 21.63 15.86
N ILE A 183 -7.73 21.87 15.63
CA ILE A 183 -7.05 23.16 15.43
C ILE A 183 -5.54 22.91 15.53
N VAL A 184 -4.79 23.39 14.54
CA VAL A 184 -3.33 23.35 14.53
C VAL A 184 -2.80 24.39 15.51
N VAL A 185 -2.28 23.93 16.65
CA VAL A 185 -1.36 24.70 17.49
C VAL A 185 -0.05 23.92 17.54
N ALA A 186 1.02 24.58 17.12
CA ALA A 186 2.38 24.09 17.29
C ALA A 186 2.65 23.85 18.79
N ALA A 187 2.92 22.60 19.15
CA ALA A 187 3.35 22.24 20.49
C ALA A 187 4.89 22.20 20.55
N PRO A 188 5.50 22.60 21.68
CA PRO A 188 6.89 22.99 21.74
C PRO A 188 7.86 21.81 21.70
N VAL A 189 9.01 22.09 21.08
CA VAL A 189 10.23 21.28 21.18
C VAL A 189 10.73 21.37 22.63
N VAL A 190 10.67 20.26 23.35
CA VAL A 190 11.42 20.09 24.60
C VAL A 190 12.66 19.25 24.28
N ASP A 191 13.79 19.94 24.16
CA ASP A 191 15.12 19.37 24.23
C ASP A 191 15.67 19.64 25.63
N GLU A 192 15.97 18.61 26.40
CA GLU A 192 16.87 18.72 27.55
C GLU A 192 17.67 17.42 27.70
N ALA A 193 18.95 17.50 27.36
CA ALA A 193 19.99 16.57 27.78
C ALA A 193 21.27 17.37 28.06
N ALA A 194 21.63 17.48 29.35
CA ALA A 194 22.96 17.24 29.91
C ALA A 194 23.28 18.15 31.12
N ALA A 195 23.33 17.54 32.30
CA ALA A 195 24.31 17.87 33.33
C ALA A 195 24.66 16.58 34.08
N ALA A 196 25.92 16.17 33.97
CA ALA A 196 26.54 15.13 34.79
C ALA A 196 27.47 15.80 35.80
N GLU A 197 27.63 15.20 36.99
CA GLU A 197 28.89 14.93 37.71
C GLU A 197 28.58 14.36 39.14
N PRO A 198 29.53 13.68 39.82
CA PRO A 198 29.33 12.36 40.46
C PRO A 198 29.46 12.35 42.01
N VAL A 199 29.19 11.21 42.65
CA VAL A 199 29.65 10.90 44.02
C VAL A 199 30.25 9.48 44.10
N LYS A 200 31.43 9.36 44.70
CA LYS A 200 32.22 8.14 44.96
C LYS A 200 31.99 7.56 46.38
N GLU A 201 32.30 6.25 46.50
CA GLU A 201 32.66 5.43 47.69
C GLU A 201 31.52 5.04 48.67
N ALA A 202 31.41 3.81 49.19
CA ALA A 202 32.45 2.86 49.61
C ALA A 202 32.04 1.36 49.56
N ILE A 203 33.06 0.49 49.55
CA ILE A 203 33.03 -0.99 49.64
C ILE A 203 33.09 -1.45 51.12
N LYS A 204 32.33 -2.50 51.47
CA LYS A 204 32.63 -3.60 52.43
C LYS A 204 31.39 -4.52 52.42
N GLY A 205 31.41 -5.83 52.21
CA GLY A 205 32.42 -6.85 52.46
C GLY A 205 31.81 -7.89 53.44
N SER A 206 31.96 -9.18 53.11
CA SER A 206 31.53 -10.39 53.85
C SER A 206 30.07 -10.84 53.58
N GLY A 207 29.77 -12.12 53.35
CA GLY A 207 30.56 -13.35 53.34
C GLY A 207 29.64 -14.53 52.96
N ALA A 208 30.27 -15.66 52.61
CA ALA A 208 29.69 -16.99 52.31
C ALA A 208 28.50 -17.39 53.22
N ILE A 209 27.64 -18.37 52.92
CA ILE A 209 27.81 -19.82 52.66
C ILE A 209 26.40 -20.31 52.21
N HIS A 210 26.11 -21.29 51.34
CA HIS A 210 26.52 -22.69 51.36
C HIS A 210 26.06 -23.41 50.07
N ALA A 211 26.93 -24.32 49.62
CA ALA A 211 26.70 -25.33 48.61
C ALA A 211 25.99 -26.58 49.18
N LYS A 212 25.30 -27.31 48.27
CA LYS A 212 25.17 -28.78 48.12
C LYS A 212 23.78 -29.07 47.51
N GLY A 213 23.59 -29.92 46.50
CA GLY A 213 24.45 -30.91 45.86
C GLY A 213 23.62 -32.16 45.53
N GLY A 214 23.92 -32.80 44.38
CA GLY A 214 23.65 -34.22 44.05
C GLY A 214 22.28 -34.52 43.40
N LYS A 215 22.22 -35.06 42.17
CA LYS A 215 22.39 -36.49 41.76
C LYS A 215 21.15 -37.33 42.15
N ASP A 216 20.49 -38.17 41.34
CA ASP A 216 20.86 -39.09 40.25
C ASP A 216 19.60 -39.53 39.44
N ALA A 217 19.82 -40.28 38.34
CA ALA A 217 19.05 -41.46 37.89
C ALA A 217 18.34 -41.44 36.49
N LYS A 218 19.08 -42.01 35.53
CA LYS A 218 18.76 -43.02 34.48
C LYS A 218 17.30 -43.31 34.00
N ALA A 219 17.21 -43.32 32.66
CA ALA A 219 16.71 -44.38 31.75
C ALA A 219 15.19 -44.63 31.57
N ALA A 220 14.73 -44.51 30.32
CA ALA A 220 13.99 -45.54 29.55
C ALA A 220 13.59 -45.02 28.14
N GLU A 221 13.99 -45.75 27.10
CA GLU A 221 13.35 -45.76 25.78
C GLU A 221 12.24 -46.84 25.80
N PRO A 222 11.17 -46.78 24.98
CA PRO A 222 11.25 -47.45 23.66
C PRO A 222 10.34 -46.92 22.51
N ALA A 223 10.86 -47.07 21.27
CA ALA A 223 10.30 -47.73 20.08
C ALA A 223 9.09 -47.21 19.23
N LYS A 224 9.37 -47.20 17.90
CA LYS A 224 8.55 -47.55 16.69
C LYS A 224 7.43 -46.60 16.24
N GLY A 225 7.52 -45.97 15.07
CA GLY A 225 7.12 -46.47 13.73
C GLY A 225 6.05 -45.51 13.16
N ALA A 226 5.85 -45.19 11.88
CA ALA A 226 6.20 -45.77 10.59
C ALA A 226 6.14 -44.67 9.49
N ALA A 227 6.75 -44.93 8.33
CA ALA A 227 6.71 -44.10 7.12
C ALA A 227 5.41 -44.30 6.30
N PRO A 228 4.99 -43.34 5.45
CA PRO A 228 3.82 -43.49 4.58
C PRO A 228 4.14 -44.18 3.24
N ALA A 229 3.28 -45.12 2.84
CA ALA A 229 3.35 -45.86 1.58
C ALA A 229 2.69 -45.12 0.39
N LYS A 230 3.28 -45.31 -0.79
CA LYS A 230 2.85 -44.84 -2.12
C LYS A 230 1.82 -45.76 -2.78
N GLY A 231 1.08 -45.18 -3.73
CA GLY A 231 0.64 -45.83 -4.99
C GLY A 231 -0.76 -46.43 -4.95
N GLY A 232 -1.60 -46.34 -5.99
CA GLY A 232 -1.48 -45.77 -7.33
C GLY A 232 -2.68 -46.23 -8.18
N LYS A 233 -2.75 -45.73 -9.43
CA LYS A 233 -3.52 -46.29 -10.58
C LYS A 233 -5.06 -46.18 -10.50
N ASP A 234 -5.86 -45.97 -11.54
CA ASP A 234 -5.70 -45.86 -12.99
C ASP A 234 -7.02 -45.26 -13.55
N ALA A 235 -7.03 -44.97 -14.87
CA ALA A 235 -8.19 -44.95 -15.80
C ALA A 235 -8.74 -43.59 -16.30
N LYS A 236 -8.47 -43.38 -17.60
CA LYS A 236 -9.14 -42.47 -18.54
C LYS A 236 -10.61 -42.87 -18.76
N ALA A 237 -11.49 -41.87 -18.91
CA ALA A 237 -12.66 -41.95 -19.81
C ALA A 237 -13.05 -40.54 -20.32
N ALA A 238 -13.32 -40.44 -21.62
CA ALA A 238 -13.59 -39.20 -22.38
C ALA A 238 -15.03 -38.65 -22.16
N PRO A 239 -15.30 -37.36 -22.47
CA PRO A 239 -16.67 -36.84 -22.50
C PRO A 239 -17.34 -37.09 -23.88
N ALA A 240 -18.52 -37.69 -23.85
CA ALA A 240 -19.39 -37.86 -25.02
C ALA A 240 -20.16 -36.58 -25.36
N LYS A 241 -20.26 -36.30 -26.67
CA LYS A 241 -21.18 -35.30 -27.26
C LYS A 241 -22.60 -35.88 -27.39
N GLY A 242 -23.60 -35.00 -27.29
CA GLY A 242 -25.00 -35.20 -27.71
C GLY A 242 -25.96 -34.63 -26.66
N GLY A 243 -27.01 -33.87 -26.95
CA GLY A 243 -27.68 -33.48 -28.18
C GLY A 243 -28.86 -32.56 -27.82
N LYS A 244 -29.45 -31.93 -28.83
CA LYS A 244 -30.61 -31.02 -28.77
C LYS A 244 -31.78 -31.55 -27.92
N LYS A 245 -32.34 -30.69 -27.08
CA LYS A 245 -33.73 -30.19 -27.13
C LYS A 245 -33.85 -28.97 -26.21
#